data_AF-A0A961GY40-F1
#
_entry.id   AF-A0A961GY40-F1
#
_cell.length_a   1.000
_cell.length_b   1.000
_cell.length_c   1.000
_cell.angle_alpha   90.00
_cell.angle_beta   90.00
_cell.angle_gamma   90.00
#
_symmetry.space_group_name_H-M   'P 1'
#
loop_
_entity.id
_entity.type
_entity.pdbx_description
1 polymer ?
#
loop_
_entity_poly.entity_id
_entity_poly.type
_entity_poly.pdbx_seq_one_letter_code
_entity_poly.pdbx_strand_id
1 'polypeptide(L)'
;ICIGESGLSQELRKPVRMSDHPIDYIPTQYLCELAKSQGLDGVLYLSSHDFNGRNVVLFEGESAACVEPPRLIEVTALKAEWRDMAPRAQ
;
A
#
# COMPACT_ATOMS: atom_id res chain seq x y z
N ILE A 1 9.71 -10.64 -2.50
CA ILE A 1 8.59 -11.48 -3.01
C ILE A 1 7.69 -10.66 -3.90
N CYS A 2 7.32 -11.18 -5.07
CA CYS A 2 6.28 -10.61 -5.92
C CYS A 2 4.94 -11.25 -5.57
N ILE A 3 3.98 -10.44 -5.13
CA ILE A 3 2.66 -10.88 -4.72
C ILE A 3 1.67 -10.51 -5.83
N GLY A 4 1.21 -11.51 -6.58
CA GLY A 4 0.15 -11.36 -7.57
C GLY A 4 -1.25 -11.25 -6.94
N GLU A 5 -2.29 -11.27 -7.77
CA GLU A 5 -3.69 -11.31 -7.32
C GLU A 5 -3.92 -12.48 -6.35
N SER A 6 -4.06 -12.16 -5.06
CA SER A 6 -4.15 -13.11 -3.95
C SER A 6 -4.75 -12.42 -2.72
N GLY A 7 -5.22 -13.19 -1.74
CA GLY A 7 -5.73 -12.62 -0.48
C GLY A 7 -4.71 -11.73 0.22
N LEU A 8 -3.42 -12.10 0.18
CA LEU A 8 -2.34 -11.29 0.76
C LEU A 8 -2.15 -9.96 0.03
N SER A 9 -2.27 -9.94 -1.30
CA SER A 9 -2.21 -8.70 -2.09
C SER A 9 -3.32 -7.73 -1.69
N GLN A 10 -4.52 -8.25 -1.42
CA GLN A 10 -5.65 -7.43 -0.99
C GLN A 10 -5.47 -6.87 0.41
N GLU A 11 -4.91 -7.63 1.34
CA GLU A 11 -4.60 -7.12 2.69
C GLU A 11 -3.50 -6.04 2.64
N LEU A 12 -2.45 -6.23 1.84
CA LEU A 12 -1.35 -5.24 1.70
C LEU A 12 -1.78 -3.95 0.97
N ARG A 13 -2.81 -4.03 0.11
CA ARG A 13 -3.38 -2.87 -0.59
C ARG A 13 -4.24 -1.98 0.30
N LYS A 14 -4.74 -2.48 1.44
CA LYS A 14 -5.62 -1.71 2.31
C LYS A 14 -4.85 -0.57 2.97
N PRO A 15 -5.26 0.70 2.78
CA PRO A 15 -4.66 1.80 3.51
C PRO A 15 -4.94 1.64 5.01
N VAL A 16 -3.92 1.89 5.83
CA VAL A 16 -4.05 1.85 7.29
C VAL A 16 -4.93 3.01 7.75
N ARG A 17 -6.02 2.69 8.44
CA ARG A 17 -6.97 3.66 9.01
C ARG A 17 -6.75 3.77 10.51
N MET A 18 -7.07 4.94 11.04
CA MET A 18 -7.04 5.18 12.50
C MET A 18 -8.02 4.28 13.28
N SER A 19 -9.05 3.75 12.60
CA SER A 19 -10.06 2.85 13.17
C SER A 19 -9.65 1.38 13.16
N ASP A 20 -8.59 1.02 12.44
CA ASP A 20 -8.22 -0.38 12.27
C ASP A 20 -7.58 -0.91 13.56
N HIS A 21 -7.90 -2.16 13.93
CA HIS A 21 -7.30 -2.73 15.12
C HIS A 21 -5.84 -3.10 14.83
N PRO A 22 -4.88 -2.81 15.73
CA PRO A 22 -3.47 -3.17 15.53
C PRO A 22 -3.25 -4.66 15.22
N ILE A 23 -4.15 -5.52 15.71
CA ILE A 23 -4.11 -6.98 15.51
C ILE A 23 -4.32 -7.35 14.03
N ASP A 24 -5.07 -6.56 13.27
CA ASP A 24 -5.37 -6.82 11.85
C ASP A 24 -4.11 -6.78 10.97
N TYR A 25 -3.06 -6.10 11.44
CA TYR A 25 -1.78 -5.95 10.74
C TYR A 25 -0.71 -6.98 11.13
N ILE A 26 -0.88 -7.69 12.25
CA ILE A 26 0.10 -8.67 12.71
C ILE A 26 0.37 -9.78 11.68
N PRO A 27 -0.64 -10.35 10.98
CA PRO A 27 -0.39 -11.39 9.99
C PRO A 27 0.46 -10.92 8.81
N THR A 28 0.16 -9.75 8.24
CA THR A 28 0.90 -9.20 7.10
C THR A 28 2.30 -8.77 7.51
N GLN A 29 2.47 -8.19 8.69
CA GLN A 29 3.80 -7.89 9.25
C GLN A 29 4.65 -9.14 9.44
N TYR A 30 4.08 -10.20 10.02
CA TYR A 30 4.80 -11.45 10.24
C TYR A 30 5.29 -12.07 8.92
N LEU A 31 4.46 -12.03 7.87
CA LEU A 31 4.85 -12.49 6.54
C LEU A 31 5.98 -11.65 5.94
N CYS A 32 5.95 -10.33 6.12
CA CYS A 32 7.04 -9.45 5.69
C CYS A 32 8.35 -9.73 6.43
N GLU A 33 8.30 -9.94 7.75
CA GLU A 33 9.48 -10.29 8.54
C GLU A 33 10.03 -11.67 8.20
N LEU A 34 9.16 -12.65 7.95
CA LEU A 34 9.56 -13.96 7.45
C LEU A 34 10.25 -13.82 6.08
N ALA A 35 9.69 -13.04 5.16
CA ALA A 35 10.31 -12.79 3.86
C ALA A 35 11.71 -12.16 4.01
N LYS A 36 11.85 -11.18 4.91
CA LYS A 36 13.14 -10.56 5.24
C LYS A 36 14.13 -11.58 5.80
N SER A 37 13.69 -12.46 6.70
CA SER A 37 14.55 -13.50 7.29
C SER A 37 15.02 -14.55 6.28
N GLN A 38 14.33 -14.69 5.13
CA GLN A 38 14.76 -15.55 4.02
C GLN A 38 15.79 -14.87 3.09
N GLY A 39 16.24 -13.65 3.41
CA GLY A 39 17.25 -12.92 2.62
C GLY A 39 16.69 -12.26 1.36
N LEU A 40 15.39 -11.96 1.33
CA LEU A 40 14.76 -11.22 0.25
C LEU A 40 14.94 -9.72 0.46
N ASP A 41 14.98 -8.94 -0.63
CA ASP A 41 15.23 -7.49 -0.55
C ASP A 41 13.98 -6.65 -0.25
N GLY A 42 12.78 -7.24 -0.41
CA GLY A 42 11.54 -6.49 -0.27
C GLY A 42 10.28 -7.20 -0.75
N VAL A 43 9.19 -6.43 -0.84
CA VAL A 43 7.85 -6.88 -1.25
C VAL A 43 7.35 -6.02 -2.40
N LEU A 44 6.90 -6.67 -3.48
CA LEU A 44 6.19 -6.03 -4.58
C LEU A 44 4.74 -6.50 -4.56
N TYR A 45 3.80 -5.56 -4.51
CA TYR A 45 2.36 -5.83 -4.48
C TYR A 45 1.62 -4.84 -5.38
N LEU A 46 0.36 -5.13 -5.70
CA LEU A 46 -0.42 -4.30 -6.61
C LEU A 46 -0.80 -2.96 -5.94
N SER A 47 -0.92 -1.86 -6.68
CA SER A 47 -1.22 -0.53 -6.09
C SER A 47 -2.71 -0.36 -5.79
N SER A 48 -3.10 0.22 -4.65
CA SER A 48 -4.51 0.52 -4.36
C SER A 48 -5.05 1.73 -5.13
N HIS A 49 -4.17 2.54 -5.72
CA HIS A 49 -4.53 3.76 -6.45
C HIS A 49 -4.58 3.56 -7.96
N ASP A 50 -3.74 2.67 -8.50
CA ASP A 50 -3.67 2.34 -9.92
C ASP A 50 -3.80 0.82 -10.11
N PHE A 51 -4.79 0.40 -10.90
CA PHE A 51 -5.05 -1.02 -11.16
C PHE A 51 -3.88 -1.72 -11.86
N ASN A 52 -3.13 -1.00 -12.69
CA ASN A 52 -1.92 -1.51 -13.35
C ASN A 52 -0.64 -1.17 -12.58
N GLY A 53 -0.75 -0.33 -11.55
CA GLY A 53 0.36 0.12 -10.73
C GLY A 53 0.84 -0.95 -9.75
N ARG A 54 2.08 -0.82 -9.33
CA ARG A 54 2.72 -1.69 -8.33
C ARG A 54 3.37 -0.83 -7.27
N ASN A 55 3.23 -1.24 -6.02
CA ASN A 55 3.94 -0.69 -4.89
C ASN A 55 5.11 -1.61 -4.54
N VAL A 56 6.23 -1.01 -4.15
CA VAL A 56 7.44 -1.73 -3.72
C VAL A 56 7.80 -1.27 -2.31
N VAL A 57 8.07 -2.23 -1.45
CA VAL A 57 8.69 -2.04 -0.14
C VAL A 57 10.08 -2.63 -0.21
N LEU A 58 11.10 -1.85 0.14
CA LEU A 58 12.45 -2.33 0.31
C LEU A 58 12.70 -2.54 1.81
N PHE A 59 13.28 -3.66 2.19
CA PHE A 59 13.61 -3.92 3.60
C PHE A 59 14.88 -3.21 4.05
N GLU A 60 15.75 -2.86 3.10
CA GLU A 60 16.92 -2.02 3.29
C GLU A 60 16.75 -0.75 2.45
N GLY A 61 16.63 0.40 3.11
CA GLY A 61 16.41 1.68 2.43
C GLY A 61 17.61 2.09 1.58
N GLU A 62 18.82 1.75 2.03
CA GLU A 62 20.08 2.05 1.35
C GLU A 62 20.29 1.21 0.07
N SER A 63 19.42 0.23 -0.20
CA SER A 63 19.47 -0.57 -1.43
C SER A 63 19.01 0.20 -2.68
N ALA A 64 18.44 1.39 -2.51
CA ALA A 64 18.00 2.24 -3.61
C ALA A 64 18.48 3.69 -3.45
N ALA A 65 18.85 4.29 -4.58
CA ALA A 65 19.18 5.72 -4.65
C ALA A 65 18.05 6.48 -5.34
N CYS A 66 17.69 7.64 -4.79
CA CYS A 66 16.79 8.58 -5.44
C CYS A 66 17.53 9.27 -6.58
N VAL A 67 17.14 8.98 -7.83
CA VAL A 67 17.82 9.53 -9.02
C VAL A 67 17.50 11.02 -9.21
N GLU A 68 16.27 11.41 -8.87
CA GLU A 68 15.79 12.79 -8.95
C GLU A 68 15.26 13.22 -7.58
N PRO A 69 15.54 14.45 -7.12
CA PRO A 69 15.08 14.91 -5.81
C PRO A 69 13.54 14.89 -5.74
N PRO A 70 12.97 14.48 -4.59
CA PRO A 70 11.52 14.42 -4.43
C PRO A 70 10.91 15.81 -4.55
N ARG A 71 9.79 15.90 -5.26
CA ARG A 71 9.02 17.15 -5.35
C ARG A 71 8.15 17.30 -4.12
N LEU A 72 8.47 18.30 -3.29
CA LEU A 72 7.60 18.70 -2.18
C LEU A 72 6.42 19.50 -2.75
N ILE A 73 5.20 19.04 -2.48
CA ILE A 73 3.97 19.69 -2.91
C ILE A 73 3.12 19.97 -1.67
N GLU A 74 2.78 21.23 -1.45
CA GLU A 74 1.77 21.62 -0.47
C GLU A 74 0.40 21.70 -1.15
N VAL A 75 -0.58 20.97 -0.61
CA VAL A 75 -1.96 21.05 -1.08
C VAL A 75 -2.61 22.28 -0.45
N THR A 76 -2.78 23.34 -1.24
CA THR A 76 -3.31 24.64 -0.75
C THR A 76 -4.83 24.73 -0.76
N ALA A 77 -5.49 24.01 -1.67
CA ALA A 77 -6.94 23.96 -1.76
C ALA A 77 -7.41 22.66 -2.40
N LEU A 78 -8.55 22.14 -1.95
CA LEU A 78 -9.25 21.01 -2.55
C LEU A 78 -10.68 21.43 -2.88
N LYS A 79 -11.07 21.30 -4.16
CA LYS A 79 -12.46 21.48 -4.60
C LYS A 79 -13.04 20.10 -4.90
N ALA A 80 -14.10 19.74 -4.19
CA ALA A 80 -14.84 18.50 -4.40
C ALA A 80 -16.27 18.82 -4.84
N GLU A 81 -16.77 18.05 -5.79
CA GLU A 81 -18.16 18.06 -6.23
C GLU A 81 -18.77 16.69 -5.90
N TRP A 82 -20.02 16.67 -5.49
CA TRP A 82 -20.75 15.44 -5.20
C TRP A 82 -22.17 15.51 -5.75
N ARG A 83 -22.80 14.34 -5.85
CA ARG A 83 -24.21 14.17 -6.23
C ARG A 83 -24.84 13.16 -5.29
N ASP A 84 -26.06 13.46 -4.85
CA ASP A 84 -26.85 12.50 -4.10
C ASP A 84 -27.24 11.32 -5.00
N MET A 85 -26.98 10.10 -4.53
CA MET A 85 -27.48 8.90 -5.16
C MET A 85 -28.66 8.37 -4.35
N ALA A 86 -29.75 8.01 -5.03
CA ALA A 86 -30.85 7.28 -4.40
C ALA A 86 -30.29 5.99 -3.77
N PRO A 87 -30.79 5.59 -2.58
CA PRO A 87 -30.36 4.35 -1.95
C PRO A 87 -30.54 3.19 -2.93
N ARG A 88 -29.51 2.35 -3.10
CA ARG A 88 -29.64 1.11 -3.88
C ARG A 88 -30.73 0.27 -3.21
N ALA A 89 -31.82 0.01 -3.92
CA ALA A 89 -32.76 -1.03 -3.55
C ALA A 89 -31.97 -2.35 -3.44
N GLN A 90 -32.13 -3.06 -2.32
CA GLN A 90 -31.52 -4.37 -2.07
C GLN A 90 -31.97 -5.39 -3.11
#